data_AF-A0A2S0NIZ7-F1
#
_entry.id   AF-A0A2S0NIZ7-F1
#
_cell.length_a   1.000
_cell.length_b   1.000
_cell.length_c   1.000
_cell.angle_alpha   90.00
_cell.angle_beta   90.00
_cell.angle_gamma   90.00
#
_symmetry.space_group_name_H-M   'P 1'
#
loop_
_entity.id
_entity.type
_entity.pdbx_description
1 polymer ?
#
loop_
_entity_poly.entity_id
_entity_poly.type
_entity_poly.pdbx_seq_one_letter_code
_entity_poly.pdbx_strand_id
1 'polypeptide(L)'
;MKKLLTLLGSIGMIVGTVATVIACNPEKMKKTDIGAVKDIKKSLTHLTNENKETIINEFVQINKDVKGLENLKNKDLEATVNEIEKNAIITVKDDSKEFTGKVVVTYTIKVDKPKIQLSTIIQTTILGEIDKKEEESIRAVVLKKNPESAKATYKVSGIGKNSATLTGTGEYAGDVAVKYQIKLQMVKKGDIKKVIEDVLKEPVINDIDAWNKIENALNKDNWGDKVSWNIEEIEDQNKFTIKLTAKSGYELDDPTPFDVTYKTTDLIDDLKNAIHAITDTEIPFENGEIAKKEIEDLLKEEPWTTKLEGTVTIFEDQEKYSVVLTAKPGYKLESETTITGTVKFATKATR
;
A
#
# COMPACT_ATOMS: atom_id res chain seq x y z
N MET A 1 15.03 -45.75 -96.54
CA MET A 1 13.90 -45.18 -97.30
C MET A 1 13.58 -43.79 -96.76
N LYS A 2 13.12 -42.86 -97.62
CA LYS A 2 12.67 -41.47 -97.32
C LYS A 2 13.78 -40.56 -96.72
N LYS A 3 14.49 -39.77 -97.55
CA LYS A 3 14.14 -38.46 -98.18
C LYS A 3 14.35 -37.29 -97.19
N LEU A 4 15.28 -36.33 -97.36
CA LEU A 4 15.63 -35.41 -98.48
C LEU A 4 14.82 -34.10 -98.44
N LEU A 5 15.50 -32.98 -98.77
CA LEU A 5 15.08 -31.56 -98.86
C LEU A 5 14.92 -30.80 -97.52
N THR A 6 15.23 -29.50 -97.36
CA THR A 6 16.13 -28.50 -98.06
C THR A 6 16.19 -27.21 -97.20
N LEU A 7 17.25 -26.38 -97.26
CA LEU A 7 17.24 -25.06 -97.97
C LEU A 7 18.59 -24.29 -97.86
N LEU A 8 18.86 -23.45 -98.86
CA LEU A 8 20.09 -22.68 -99.09
C LEU A 8 20.17 -21.38 -98.26
N GLY A 9 21.42 -20.92 -98.03
CA GLY A 9 21.87 -19.70 -98.71
C GLY A 9 22.14 -18.45 -97.87
N SER A 10 23.43 -18.10 -97.74
CA SER A 10 23.92 -16.76 -98.12
C SER A 10 25.45 -16.72 -98.10
N ILE A 11 26.04 -16.16 -99.16
CA ILE A 11 27.45 -15.75 -99.21
C ILE A 11 27.50 -14.31 -98.70
N GLY A 12 28.36 -14.00 -97.74
CA GLY A 12 28.50 -12.67 -97.13
C GLY A 12 29.95 -12.33 -96.83
N MET A 13 30.41 -11.22 -97.38
CA MET A 13 31.79 -10.73 -97.48
C MET A 13 32.73 -10.92 -96.28
N ILE A 14 34.00 -11.18 -96.62
CA ILE A 14 35.16 -10.89 -95.77
C ILE A 14 35.20 -9.39 -95.48
N VAL A 15 35.20 -9.00 -94.21
CA VAL A 15 35.67 -7.68 -93.76
C VAL A 15 36.73 -7.93 -92.69
N GLY A 16 37.94 -7.45 -92.92
CA GLY A 16 39.07 -7.72 -92.04
C GLY A 16 38.93 -6.99 -90.71
N THR A 17 38.54 -7.71 -89.65
CA THR A 17 38.86 -7.31 -88.29
C THR A 17 40.34 -7.56 -88.07
N VAL A 18 41.10 -6.48 -87.87
CA VAL A 18 42.46 -6.57 -87.35
C VAL A 18 42.43 -7.39 -86.06
N ALA A 19 43.15 -8.51 -86.04
CA ALA A 19 43.40 -9.23 -84.82
C ALA A 19 44.34 -8.38 -83.95
N THR A 20 43.76 -7.49 -83.15
CA THR A 20 44.37 -7.14 -81.87
C THR A 20 44.39 -8.42 -81.05
N VAL A 21 45.47 -9.19 -81.21
CA VAL A 21 45.88 -10.17 -80.23
C VAL A 21 46.14 -9.41 -78.94
N ILE A 22 45.08 -9.28 -78.14
CA ILE A 22 45.23 -9.07 -76.72
C ILE A 22 46.01 -10.31 -76.26
N ALA A 23 47.32 -10.12 -76.11
CA ALA A 23 48.10 -11.00 -75.28
C ALA A 23 47.43 -10.91 -73.90
N CYS A 24 46.60 -11.91 -73.59
CA CYS A 24 46.25 -12.21 -72.21
C CYS A 24 47.57 -12.56 -71.53
N ASN A 25 48.27 -11.54 -71.04
CA ASN A 25 49.10 -11.69 -69.88
C ASN A 25 48.12 -12.14 -68.77
N PRO A 26 48.21 -13.38 -68.27
CA PRO A 26 47.49 -13.73 -67.06
C PRO A 26 48.25 -13.06 -65.92
N GLU A 27 48.06 -11.74 -65.78
CA GLU A 27 48.15 -11.12 -64.46
C GLU A 27 47.17 -11.89 -63.60
N LYS A 28 47.73 -12.83 -62.83
CA LYS A 28 47.02 -13.49 -61.74
C LYS A 28 46.43 -12.35 -60.92
N MET A 29 45.11 -12.15 -61.00
CA MET A 29 44.41 -11.15 -60.19
C MET A 29 44.94 -11.31 -58.77
N LYS A 30 45.63 -10.28 -58.29
CA LYS A 30 46.46 -10.40 -57.09
C LYS A 30 45.51 -10.49 -55.90
N LYS A 31 45.17 -11.73 -55.52
CA LYS A 31 44.29 -12.04 -54.38
C LYS A 31 44.75 -11.25 -53.16
N THR A 32 43.81 -10.59 -52.48
CA THR A 32 44.09 -9.88 -51.23
C THR A 32 44.35 -10.89 -50.13
N ASP A 33 45.54 -10.87 -49.53
CA ASP A 33 45.83 -11.69 -48.35
C ASP A 33 45.19 -11.05 -47.11
N ILE A 34 44.17 -11.70 -46.56
CA ILE A 34 43.43 -11.19 -45.39
C ILE A 34 44.32 -11.04 -44.15
N GLY A 35 45.40 -11.81 -44.04
CA GLY A 35 46.37 -11.70 -42.96
C GLY A 35 47.27 -10.46 -43.06
N ALA A 36 47.41 -9.91 -44.27
CA ALA A 36 48.24 -8.73 -44.58
C ALA A 36 47.44 -7.42 -44.71
N VAL A 37 46.10 -7.46 -44.61
CA VAL A 37 45.26 -6.26 -44.64
C VAL A 37 45.53 -5.37 -43.43
N LYS A 38 45.83 -4.10 -43.70
CA LYS A 38 46.01 -3.07 -42.67
C LYS A 38 44.69 -2.80 -41.95
N ASP A 39 44.77 -2.55 -40.64
CA ASP A 39 43.63 -2.17 -39.79
C ASP A 39 42.53 -3.25 -39.64
N ILE A 40 42.82 -4.51 -40.02
CA ILE A 40 41.93 -5.66 -39.79
C ILE A 40 41.69 -5.91 -38.29
N LYS A 41 40.41 -6.04 -37.91
CA LYS A 41 39.97 -6.28 -36.53
C LYS A 41 40.02 -7.78 -36.24
N LYS A 42 40.77 -8.14 -35.17
CA LYS A 42 41.04 -9.52 -34.76
C LYS A 42 40.41 -9.93 -33.43
N SER A 43 39.60 -9.06 -32.82
CA SER A 43 38.90 -9.32 -31.55
C SER A 43 37.40 -9.37 -31.80
N LEU A 44 36.76 -10.50 -31.50
CA LEU A 44 35.33 -10.75 -31.71
C LEU A 44 34.61 -10.70 -30.35
N THR A 45 33.70 -9.74 -30.14
CA THR A 45 33.14 -9.43 -28.82
C THR A 45 31.63 -9.65 -28.67
N HIS A 46 30.94 -10.08 -29.73
CA HIS A 46 29.49 -10.33 -29.75
C HIS A 46 29.12 -11.79 -30.05
N LEU A 47 30.01 -12.75 -29.77
CA LEU A 47 29.68 -14.16 -29.97
C LEU A 47 28.70 -14.66 -28.89
N THR A 48 27.68 -15.41 -29.33
CA THR A 48 26.74 -16.12 -28.45
C THR A 48 27.12 -17.60 -28.26
N ASN A 49 28.03 -18.13 -29.08
CA ASN A 49 28.54 -19.50 -29.05
C ASN A 49 29.85 -19.60 -29.87
N GLU A 50 30.51 -20.77 -29.85
CA GLU A 50 31.80 -21.02 -30.53
C GLU A 50 31.66 -21.66 -31.92
N ASN A 51 30.45 -21.71 -32.50
CA ASN A 51 30.24 -22.31 -33.81
C ASN A 51 30.99 -21.53 -34.89
N LYS A 52 31.62 -22.26 -35.82
CA LYS A 52 32.38 -21.71 -36.96
C LYS A 52 31.62 -20.62 -37.72
N GLU A 53 30.33 -20.83 -37.95
CA GLU A 53 29.48 -19.85 -38.63
C GLU A 53 29.30 -18.57 -37.81
N THR A 54 29.04 -18.66 -36.50
CA THR A 54 28.91 -17.48 -35.63
C THR A 54 30.21 -16.67 -35.56
N ILE A 55 31.36 -17.35 -35.51
CA ILE A 55 32.70 -16.74 -35.57
C ILE A 55 32.96 -16.04 -36.92
N ILE A 56 32.68 -16.71 -38.04
CA ILE A 56 32.86 -16.15 -39.40
C ILE A 56 31.93 -14.95 -39.62
N ASN A 57 30.67 -15.05 -39.19
CA ASN A 57 29.67 -13.99 -39.35
C ASN A 57 30.10 -12.72 -38.61
N GLU A 58 30.51 -12.81 -37.34
CA GLU A 58 31.02 -11.66 -36.57
C GLU A 58 32.30 -11.11 -37.20
N PHE A 59 33.26 -11.96 -37.59
CA PHE A 59 34.50 -11.55 -38.23
C PHE A 59 34.27 -10.73 -39.51
N VAL A 60 33.34 -11.15 -40.38
CA VAL A 60 32.96 -10.39 -41.59
C VAL A 60 32.21 -9.12 -41.21
N GLN A 61 31.28 -9.15 -40.26
CA GLN A 61 30.52 -7.96 -39.85
C GLN A 61 31.39 -6.85 -39.27
N ILE A 62 32.37 -7.17 -38.41
CA ILE A 62 33.24 -6.15 -37.83
C ILE A 62 34.24 -5.59 -38.86
N ASN A 63 34.60 -6.37 -39.91
CA ASN A 63 35.57 -6.00 -40.93
C ASN A 63 34.97 -5.49 -42.25
N LYS A 64 33.65 -5.46 -42.40
CA LYS A 64 32.96 -5.04 -43.65
C LYS A 64 33.38 -3.65 -44.18
N ASP A 65 33.75 -2.74 -43.27
CA ASP A 65 34.17 -1.36 -43.57
C ASP A 65 35.70 -1.20 -43.67
N VAL A 66 36.47 -2.29 -43.58
CA VAL A 66 37.94 -2.28 -43.67
C VAL A 66 38.36 -2.29 -45.14
N LYS A 67 39.19 -1.32 -45.53
CA LYS A 67 39.64 -1.17 -46.91
C LYS A 67 40.39 -2.41 -47.40
N GLY A 68 39.93 -2.96 -48.52
CA GLY A 68 40.43 -4.21 -49.09
C GLY A 68 39.69 -5.48 -48.65
N LEU A 69 38.64 -5.37 -47.81
CA LEU A 69 37.78 -6.50 -47.39
C LEU A 69 36.29 -6.29 -47.77
N GLU A 70 35.97 -5.25 -48.54
CA GLU A 70 34.60 -4.79 -48.83
C GLU A 70 33.72 -5.87 -49.51
N ASN A 71 34.35 -6.77 -50.28
CA ASN A 71 33.69 -7.87 -50.98
C ASN A 71 33.72 -9.22 -50.23
N LEU A 72 34.38 -9.31 -49.08
CA LEU A 72 34.60 -10.57 -48.36
C LEU A 72 33.27 -11.14 -47.84
N LYS A 73 32.94 -12.38 -48.23
CA LYS A 73 31.69 -13.04 -47.81
C LYS A 73 31.98 -14.30 -47.01
N ASN A 74 31.06 -14.63 -46.11
CA ASN A 74 31.14 -15.79 -45.22
C ASN A 74 31.38 -17.11 -46.00
N LYS A 75 30.85 -17.21 -47.23
CA LYS A 75 31.07 -18.36 -48.12
C LYS A 75 32.53 -18.56 -48.54
N ASP A 76 33.31 -17.50 -48.65
CA ASP A 76 34.72 -17.51 -49.10
C ASP A 76 35.67 -17.93 -47.95
N LEU A 77 35.13 -18.12 -46.74
CA LEU A 77 35.86 -18.38 -45.51
C LEU A 77 35.53 -19.75 -44.92
N GLU A 78 36.48 -20.27 -44.15
CA GLU A 78 36.31 -21.34 -43.18
C GLU A 78 37.02 -20.99 -41.88
N ALA A 79 36.68 -21.70 -40.80
CA ALA A 79 37.26 -21.48 -39.48
C ALA A 79 37.69 -22.79 -38.81
N THR A 80 38.86 -22.74 -38.17
CA THR A 80 39.33 -23.75 -37.22
C THR A 80 39.33 -23.09 -35.84
N VAL A 81 38.57 -23.65 -34.91
CA VAL A 81 38.32 -23.08 -33.58
C VAL A 81 39.20 -23.76 -32.55
N ASN A 82 39.84 -22.99 -31.68
CA ASN A 82 40.52 -23.47 -30.48
C ASN A 82 39.72 -23.05 -29.24
N GLU A 83 38.85 -23.94 -28.79
CA GLU A 83 37.97 -23.75 -27.63
C GLU A 83 38.74 -23.55 -26.32
N ILE A 84 40.01 -23.99 -26.23
CA ILE A 84 40.83 -23.86 -25.03
C ILE A 84 41.44 -22.46 -24.94
N GLU A 85 42.06 -22.00 -26.02
CA GLU A 85 42.75 -20.70 -26.08
C GLU A 85 41.81 -19.51 -26.41
N LYS A 86 40.52 -19.78 -26.65
CA LYS A 86 39.50 -18.80 -27.09
C LYS A 86 39.97 -17.98 -28.29
N ASN A 87 40.54 -18.69 -29.26
CA ASN A 87 40.95 -18.15 -30.55
C ASN A 87 40.47 -19.02 -31.71
N ALA A 88 40.45 -18.46 -32.91
CA ALA A 88 40.14 -19.18 -34.14
C ALA A 88 41.08 -18.74 -35.26
N ILE A 89 41.38 -19.67 -36.17
CA ILE A 89 42.07 -19.38 -37.42
C ILE A 89 40.99 -19.27 -38.51
N ILE A 90 40.81 -18.07 -39.04
CA ILE A 90 39.98 -17.81 -40.21
C ILE A 90 40.86 -18.00 -41.45
N THR A 91 40.46 -18.88 -42.35
CA THR A 91 41.19 -19.21 -43.57
C THR A 91 40.31 -18.91 -44.78
N VAL A 92 40.90 -18.33 -45.84
CA VAL A 92 40.20 -18.18 -47.12
C VAL A 92 40.26 -19.49 -47.90
N LYS A 93 39.13 -19.92 -48.46
CA LYS A 93 39.05 -21.12 -49.29
C LYS A 93 39.76 -20.93 -50.64
N ASP A 94 40.32 -22.01 -51.17
CA ASP A 94 41.10 -22.01 -52.42
C ASP A 94 40.31 -21.50 -53.64
N ASP A 95 39.00 -21.75 -53.66
CA ASP A 95 38.06 -21.35 -54.73
C ASP A 95 37.68 -19.86 -54.71
N SER A 96 38.03 -19.13 -53.64
CA SER A 96 37.87 -17.68 -53.57
C SER A 96 38.70 -17.00 -54.67
N LYS A 97 38.06 -16.19 -55.51
CA LYS A 97 38.72 -15.51 -56.63
C LYS A 97 39.45 -14.22 -56.23
N GLU A 98 39.00 -13.59 -55.14
CA GLU A 98 39.44 -12.24 -54.73
C GLU A 98 40.39 -12.26 -53.51
N PHE A 99 40.33 -13.31 -52.67
CA PHE A 99 41.02 -13.35 -51.38
C PHE A 99 41.93 -14.57 -51.23
N THR A 100 42.90 -14.47 -50.33
CA THR A 100 43.80 -15.57 -49.92
C THR A 100 44.23 -15.40 -48.46
N GLY A 101 44.98 -16.37 -47.93
CA GLY A 101 45.65 -16.26 -46.64
C GLY A 101 44.79 -16.66 -45.45
N LYS A 102 45.28 -16.33 -44.25
CA LYS A 102 44.68 -16.69 -42.97
C LYS A 102 44.94 -15.64 -41.90
N VAL A 103 44.03 -15.51 -40.95
CA VAL A 103 44.15 -14.61 -39.81
C VAL A 103 43.73 -15.30 -38.51
N VAL A 104 44.52 -15.12 -37.46
CA VAL A 104 44.17 -15.56 -36.11
C VAL A 104 43.34 -14.46 -35.45
N VAL A 105 42.20 -14.84 -34.88
CA VAL A 105 41.29 -13.96 -34.15
C VAL A 105 41.07 -14.49 -32.74
N THR A 106 40.95 -13.60 -31.75
CA THR A 106 40.56 -13.92 -30.37
C THR A 106 39.09 -13.56 -30.16
N TYR A 107 38.40 -14.27 -29.27
CA TYR A 107 36.99 -14.02 -29.05
C TYR A 107 36.52 -14.17 -27.59
N THR A 108 35.43 -13.51 -27.26
CA THR A 108 34.70 -13.69 -26.00
C THR A 108 33.25 -14.08 -26.26
N ILE A 109 32.75 -15.05 -25.50
CA ILE A 109 31.35 -15.49 -25.55
C ILE A 109 30.56 -14.72 -24.49
N LYS A 110 29.44 -14.11 -24.88
CA LYS A 110 28.43 -13.66 -23.92
C LYS A 110 27.61 -14.87 -23.48
N VAL A 111 28.04 -15.51 -22.40
CA VAL A 111 27.26 -16.57 -21.74
C VAL A 111 26.22 -15.90 -20.85
N ASP A 112 24.95 -15.95 -21.28
CA ASP A 112 23.83 -15.67 -20.37
C ASP A 112 23.84 -16.71 -19.26
N LYS A 113 24.24 -16.31 -18.05
CA LYS A 113 24.22 -17.19 -16.89
C LYS A 113 22.77 -17.64 -16.62
N PRO A 114 22.48 -18.94 -16.50
CA PRO A 114 21.14 -19.39 -16.17
C PRO A 114 20.75 -18.85 -14.80
N LYS A 115 19.54 -18.27 -14.70
CA LYS A 115 19.04 -17.71 -13.45
C LYS A 115 18.76 -18.79 -12.41
N ILE A 116 19.04 -18.49 -11.15
CA ILE A 116 18.80 -19.38 -10.02
C ILE A 116 17.29 -19.37 -9.72
N GLN A 117 16.67 -20.56 -9.67
CA GLN A 117 15.25 -20.67 -9.33
C GLN A 117 15.02 -20.32 -7.86
N LEU A 118 14.17 -19.34 -7.55
CA LEU A 118 13.96 -18.83 -6.19
C LEU A 118 13.49 -19.93 -5.21
N SER A 119 12.76 -20.92 -5.71
CA SER A 119 12.30 -22.09 -4.96
C SER A 119 13.41 -23.00 -4.45
N THR A 120 14.64 -22.93 -4.98
CA THR A 120 15.78 -23.68 -4.42
C THR A 120 16.31 -23.04 -3.14
N ILE A 121 16.10 -21.73 -2.96
CA ILE A 121 16.54 -20.95 -1.80
C ILE A 121 15.40 -20.79 -0.78
N ILE A 122 14.17 -20.60 -1.23
CA ILE A 122 12.97 -20.43 -0.39
C ILE A 122 12.15 -21.72 -0.44
N GLN A 123 12.52 -22.68 0.40
CA GLN A 123 11.91 -24.02 0.46
C GLN A 123 10.75 -24.09 1.46
N THR A 124 10.87 -23.39 2.59
CA THR A 124 9.81 -23.29 3.62
C THR A 124 8.81 -22.21 3.24
N THR A 125 7.68 -22.64 2.65
CA THR A 125 6.60 -21.75 2.20
C THR A 125 5.51 -21.51 3.23
N ILE A 126 5.41 -22.34 4.28
CA ILE A 126 4.52 -22.13 5.42
C ILE A 126 5.29 -21.35 6.48
N LEU A 127 5.03 -20.04 6.56
CA LEU A 127 5.78 -19.11 7.40
C LEU A 127 5.34 -19.15 8.87
N GLY A 128 4.06 -19.48 9.12
CA GLY A 128 3.42 -19.38 10.43
C GLY A 128 2.88 -17.97 10.67
N GLU A 129 3.04 -17.46 11.89
CA GLU A 129 2.62 -16.11 12.27
C GLU A 129 3.53 -15.01 11.69
N ILE A 130 2.92 -13.91 11.25
CA ILE A 130 3.57 -12.64 10.91
C ILE A 130 2.90 -11.50 11.69
N ASP A 131 3.65 -10.47 12.09
CA ASP A 131 3.10 -9.40 12.94
C ASP A 131 2.09 -8.49 12.22
N LYS A 132 2.28 -8.24 10.92
CA LYS A 132 1.41 -7.40 10.10
C LYS A 132 1.30 -7.91 8.65
N LYS A 133 0.24 -7.48 7.97
CA LYS A 133 -0.01 -7.76 6.54
C LYS A 133 0.83 -6.85 5.62
N GLU A 134 2.14 -6.82 5.83
CA GLU A 134 3.07 -5.87 5.21
C GLU A 134 4.30 -6.61 4.64
N GLU A 135 4.92 -6.04 3.60
CA GLU A 135 6.07 -6.65 2.91
C GLU A 135 7.25 -6.94 3.85
N GLU A 136 7.57 -6.01 4.76
CA GLU A 136 8.67 -6.14 5.70
C GLU A 136 8.46 -7.29 6.71
N SER A 137 7.26 -7.41 7.29
CA SER A 137 6.90 -8.52 8.17
C SER A 137 7.00 -9.88 7.46
N ILE A 138 6.59 -9.96 6.18
CA ILE A 138 6.73 -11.17 5.38
C ILE A 138 8.21 -11.48 5.14
N ARG A 139 9.03 -10.49 4.73
CA ARG A 139 10.48 -10.67 4.52
C ARG A 139 11.20 -11.14 5.78
N ALA A 140 10.89 -10.57 6.93
CA ALA A 140 11.50 -10.95 8.20
C ALA A 140 11.26 -12.43 8.54
N VAL A 141 10.03 -12.93 8.35
CA VAL A 141 9.71 -14.34 8.62
C VAL A 141 10.19 -15.28 7.51
N VAL A 142 10.20 -14.85 6.24
CA VAL A 142 10.84 -15.58 5.13
C VAL A 142 12.32 -15.81 5.45
N LEU A 143 13.05 -14.77 5.86
CA LEU A 143 14.46 -14.87 6.25
C LEU A 143 14.66 -15.78 7.46
N LYS A 144 13.82 -15.64 8.50
CA LYS A 144 13.87 -16.50 9.70
C LYS A 144 13.65 -17.99 9.39
N LYS A 145 12.79 -18.30 8.42
CA LYS A 145 12.44 -19.68 8.00
C LYS A 145 13.34 -20.22 6.87
N ASN A 146 13.97 -19.34 6.11
CA ASN A 146 14.84 -19.65 4.97
C ASN A 146 16.07 -18.72 5.04
N PRO A 147 17.05 -18.95 5.93
CA PRO A 147 18.18 -18.03 6.14
C PRO A 147 18.99 -17.73 4.86
N GLU A 148 19.08 -18.71 3.95
CA GLU A 148 19.74 -18.58 2.66
C GLU A 148 19.07 -17.54 1.73
N SER A 149 17.81 -17.16 1.99
CA SER A 149 17.12 -16.08 1.26
C SER A 149 17.77 -14.70 1.43
N ALA A 150 18.67 -14.53 2.41
CA ALA A 150 19.54 -13.36 2.50
C ALA A 150 20.42 -13.15 1.25
N LYS A 151 20.71 -14.22 0.50
CA LYS A 151 21.50 -14.19 -0.74
C LYS A 151 20.64 -13.91 -1.98
N ALA A 152 19.31 -13.95 -1.84
CA ALA A 152 18.37 -13.88 -2.94
C ALA A 152 17.74 -12.48 -3.10
N THR A 153 17.68 -12.00 -4.34
CA THR A 153 16.91 -10.80 -4.70
C THR A 153 15.53 -11.20 -5.20
N TYR A 154 14.49 -10.70 -4.54
CA TYR A 154 13.09 -10.98 -4.88
C TYR A 154 12.16 -9.83 -4.47
N LYS A 155 11.03 -9.69 -5.16
CA LYS A 155 9.91 -8.79 -4.83
C LYS A 155 8.83 -9.55 -4.05
N VAL A 156 8.18 -8.90 -3.07
CA VAL A 156 6.93 -9.41 -2.48
C VAL A 156 5.74 -8.78 -3.23
N SER A 157 4.73 -9.58 -3.55
CA SER A 157 3.51 -9.13 -4.22
C SER A 157 2.31 -10.01 -3.86
N GLY A 158 1.11 -9.67 -4.31
CA GLY A 158 -0.08 -10.48 -4.09
C GLY A 158 -0.44 -10.70 -2.62
N ILE A 159 -0.18 -9.70 -1.75
CA ILE A 159 -0.35 -9.82 -0.30
C ILE A 159 -1.84 -9.95 0.07
N GLY A 160 -2.29 -11.19 0.26
CA GLY A 160 -3.64 -11.60 0.62
C GLY A 160 -3.89 -11.61 2.13
N LYS A 161 -4.95 -12.30 2.58
CA LYS A 161 -5.27 -12.44 4.02
C LYS A 161 -4.29 -13.39 4.74
N ASN A 162 -3.81 -14.41 4.03
CA ASN A 162 -3.05 -15.54 4.55
C ASN A 162 -1.97 -16.04 3.58
N SER A 163 -1.61 -15.24 2.57
CA SER A 163 -0.66 -15.62 1.52
C SER A 163 -0.01 -14.41 0.83
N ALA A 164 1.14 -14.65 0.20
CA ALA A 164 1.79 -13.70 -0.71
C ALA A 164 2.62 -14.46 -1.75
N THR A 165 3.04 -13.76 -2.81
CA THR A 165 3.93 -14.29 -3.86
C THR A 165 5.28 -13.59 -3.79
N LEU A 166 6.35 -14.38 -3.77
CA LEU A 166 7.73 -13.92 -3.86
C LEU A 166 8.23 -14.16 -5.28
N THR A 167 8.63 -13.11 -6.00
CA THR A 167 9.08 -13.20 -7.40
C THR A 167 10.57 -12.90 -7.49
N GLY A 168 11.35 -13.82 -8.06
CA GLY A 168 12.81 -13.66 -8.22
C GLY A 168 13.19 -12.50 -9.12
N THR A 169 14.22 -11.74 -8.74
CA THR A 169 14.76 -10.61 -9.51
C THR A 169 16.29 -10.71 -9.63
N GLY A 170 16.90 -9.93 -10.53
CA GLY A 170 18.35 -9.98 -10.77
C GLY A 170 18.79 -11.36 -11.29
N GLU A 171 19.71 -12.01 -10.58
CA GLU A 171 20.20 -13.37 -10.88
C GLU A 171 19.16 -14.47 -10.58
N TYR A 172 18.06 -14.14 -9.92
CA TYR A 172 17.00 -15.10 -9.54
C TYR A 172 15.79 -15.03 -10.46
N ALA A 173 15.07 -16.15 -10.58
CA ALA A 173 13.86 -16.32 -11.38
C ALA A 173 12.81 -17.20 -10.68
N GLY A 174 11.59 -17.19 -11.22
CA GLY A 174 10.48 -17.99 -10.71
C GLY A 174 9.73 -17.34 -9.54
N ASP A 175 8.55 -17.89 -9.27
CA ASP A 175 7.65 -17.44 -8.21
C ASP A 175 7.54 -18.49 -7.09
N VAL A 176 7.51 -18.02 -5.85
CA VAL A 176 7.28 -18.84 -4.65
C VAL A 176 6.07 -18.29 -3.91
N ALA A 177 4.97 -19.06 -3.89
CA ALA A 177 3.79 -18.75 -3.09
C ALA A 177 4.03 -19.15 -1.63
N VAL A 178 3.87 -18.19 -0.71
CA VAL A 178 4.00 -18.39 0.74
C VAL A 178 2.66 -18.25 1.44
N LYS A 179 2.50 -18.92 2.58
CA LYS A 179 1.31 -18.91 3.44
C LYS A 179 1.66 -18.48 4.86
N TYR A 180 0.78 -17.70 5.48
CA TYR A 180 0.96 -17.17 6.84
C TYR A 180 -0.38 -16.96 7.55
N GLN A 181 -0.31 -16.71 8.85
CA GLN A 181 -1.39 -16.17 9.67
C GLN A 181 -0.93 -14.82 10.22
N ILE A 182 -1.84 -13.85 10.36
CA ILE A 182 -1.52 -12.58 11.03
C ILE A 182 -1.64 -12.84 12.53
N LYS A 183 -0.60 -12.51 13.29
CA LYS A 183 -0.61 -12.56 14.74
C LYS A 183 -1.61 -11.53 15.26
N LEU A 184 -2.61 -11.99 16.02
CA LEU A 184 -3.63 -11.11 16.57
C LEU A 184 -3.06 -10.34 17.76
N GLN A 185 -3.33 -9.03 17.79
CA GLN A 185 -3.00 -8.18 18.92
C GLN A 185 -4.18 -8.16 19.90
N MET A 186 -3.94 -8.61 21.13
CA MET A 186 -4.97 -8.65 22.16
C MET A 186 -5.34 -7.23 22.60
N VAL A 187 -6.63 -6.93 22.49
CA VAL A 187 -7.28 -5.72 22.99
C VAL A 187 -7.94 -6.09 24.31
N LYS A 188 -7.54 -5.41 25.39
CA LYS A 188 -8.14 -5.65 26.70
C LYS A 188 -9.47 -4.92 26.82
N LYS A 189 -10.55 -5.70 26.93
CA LYS A 189 -11.89 -5.21 27.27
C LYS A 189 -11.88 -4.42 28.58
N GLY A 190 -11.11 -4.89 29.57
CA GLY A 190 -10.97 -4.22 30.87
C GLY A 190 -10.40 -2.80 30.77
N ASP A 191 -9.43 -2.58 29.87
CA ASP A 191 -8.84 -1.25 29.66
C ASP A 191 -9.86 -0.28 29.03
N ILE A 192 -10.62 -0.75 28.03
CA ILE A 192 -11.69 0.03 27.38
C ILE A 192 -12.81 0.33 28.39
N LYS A 193 -13.26 -0.68 29.14
CA LYS A 193 -14.30 -0.52 30.15
C LYS A 193 -13.88 0.51 31.19
N LYS A 194 -12.63 0.45 31.67
CA LYS A 194 -12.10 1.43 32.63
C LYS A 194 -12.08 2.86 32.07
N VAL A 195 -11.62 3.04 30.83
CA VAL A 195 -11.63 4.37 30.16
C VAL A 195 -13.05 4.96 30.13
N ILE A 196 -14.07 4.13 29.91
CA ILE A 196 -15.48 4.55 29.93
C ILE A 196 -15.98 4.84 31.35
N GLU A 197 -15.68 3.98 32.32
CA GLU A 197 -16.04 4.20 33.73
C GLU A 197 -15.36 5.45 34.32
N ASP A 198 -14.12 5.75 33.91
CA ASP A 198 -13.39 6.95 34.35
C ASP A 198 -14.05 8.26 33.85
N VAL A 199 -14.66 8.29 32.65
CA VAL A 199 -15.39 9.48 32.14
C VAL A 199 -16.84 9.59 32.63
N LEU A 200 -17.42 8.50 33.14
CA LEU A 200 -18.77 8.45 33.74
C LEU A 200 -18.75 8.49 35.28
N LYS A 201 -17.56 8.65 35.88
CA LYS A 201 -17.37 8.64 37.34
C LYS A 201 -18.06 9.81 38.03
N GLU A 202 -17.97 11.00 37.45
CA GLU A 202 -18.69 12.19 37.90
C GLU A 202 -20.11 12.19 37.34
N PRO A 203 -21.11 12.73 38.06
CA PRO A 203 -22.47 12.85 37.55
C PRO A 203 -22.54 13.53 36.17
N VAL A 204 -23.35 12.95 35.29
CA VAL A 204 -23.70 13.50 33.99
C VAL A 204 -24.99 14.29 34.09
N ILE A 205 -25.23 15.16 33.11
CA ILE A 205 -26.46 15.94 33.05
C ILE A 205 -27.66 15.06 32.65
N ASN A 206 -27.45 14.11 31.73
CA ASN A 206 -28.45 13.16 31.23
C ASN A 206 -27.79 12.01 30.45
N ASP A 207 -28.62 11.12 29.91
CA ASP A 207 -28.29 10.06 28.94
C ASP A 207 -27.45 10.58 27.76
N ILE A 208 -27.84 11.70 27.15
CA ILE A 208 -27.15 12.29 25.98
C ILE A 208 -25.73 12.75 26.35
N ASP A 209 -25.53 13.38 27.51
CA ASP A 209 -24.20 13.76 28.00
C ASP A 209 -23.33 12.53 28.29
N ALA A 210 -23.87 11.49 28.91
CA ALA A 210 -23.17 10.22 29.10
C ALA A 210 -22.76 9.57 27.76
N TRP A 211 -23.68 9.48 26.79
CA TRP A 211 -23.40 8.94 25.47
C TRP A 211 -22.24 9.67 24.79
N ASN A 212 -22.30 11.01 24.76
CA ASN A 212 -21.25 11.83 24.16
C ASN A 212 -19.90 11.66 24.88
N LYS A 213 -19.88 11.48 26.21
CA LYS A 213 -18.66 11.17 26.96
C LYS A 213 -18.09 9.80 26.57
N ILE A 214 -18.92 8.77 26.41
CA ILE A 214 -18.50 7.43 25.96
C ILE A 214 -17.89 7.48 24.56
N GLU A 215 -18.57 8.09 23.58
CA GLU A 215 -18.05 8.18 22.20
C GLU A 215 -16.73 8.95 22.14
N ASN A 216 -16.62 10.08 22.84
CA ASN A 216 -15.40 10.87 22.87
C ASN A 216 -14.23 10.08 23.48
N ALA A 217 -14.46 9.31 24.54
CA ALA A 217 -13.44 8.47 25.17
C ALA A 217 -12.96 7.35 24.22
N LEU A 218 -13.88 6.68 23.52
CA LEU A 218 -13.56 5.63 22.54
C LEU A 218 -12.80 6.17 21.32
N ASN A 219 -13.10 7.39 20.88
CA ASN A 219 -12.39 8.04 19.77
C ASN A 219 -11.00 8.55 20.17
N LYS A 220 -10.83 9.09 21.37
CA LYS A 220 -9.60 9.78 21.81
C LYS A 220 -8.35 8.89 21.93
N ASP A 221 -8.52 7.66 22.40
CA ASP A 221 -7.41 6.74 22.71
C ASP A 221 -7.06 5.78 21.55
N ASN A 222 -7.45 6.15 20.32
CA ASN A 222 -7.33 5.34 19.10
C ASN A 222 -7.94 3.93 19.24
N TRP A 223 -8.94 3.72 20.11
CA TRP A 223 -9.68 2.45 20.15
C TRP A 223 -10.41 2.20 18.83
N GLY A 224 -10.79 3.27 18.13
CA GLY A 224 -11.33 3.24 16.76
C GLY A 224 -10.44 2.50 15.74
N ASP A 225 -9.12 2.39 15.93
CA ASP A 225 -8.27 1.60 15.04
C ASP A 225 -8.32 0.08 15.33
N LYS A 226 -8.71 -0.28 16.56
CA LYS A 226 -8.61 -1.64 17.11
C LYS A 226 -9.96 -2.36 17.17
N VAL A 227 -11.03 -1.61 17.45
CA VAL A 227 -12.40 -2.10 17.60
C VAL A 227 -13.41 -1.19 16.90
N SER A 228 -14.58 -1.73 16.60
CA SER A 228 -15.82 -0.95 16.43
C SER A 228 -16.76 -1.22 17.60
N TRP A 229 -17.66 -0.30 17.90
CA TRP A 229 -18.63 -0.42 19.00
C TRP A 229 -20.06 -0.21 18.52
N ASN A 230 -21.00 -0.87 19.22
CA ASN A 230 -22.37 -0.41 19.36
C ASN A 230 -22.61 -0.08 20.84
N ILE A 231 -23.38 0.97 21.10
CA ILE A 231 -23.81 1.34 22.45
C ILE A 231 -25.34 1.28 22.43
N GLU A 232 -25.94 0.68 23.44
CA GLU A 232 -27.39 0.47 23.55
C GLU A 232 -27.82 0.96 24.95
N GLU A 233 -28.73 1.92 25.01
CA GLU A 233 -29.29 2.38 26.29
C GLU A 233 -30.21 1.32 26.90
N ILE A 234 -30.21 1.23 28.23
CA ILE A 234 -31.25 0.52 28.96
C ILE A 234 -32.12 1.59 29.64
N GLU A 235 -33.30 1.82 29.05
CA GLU A 235 -34.31 2.76 29.53
C GLU A 235 -34.58 2.60 31.04
N ASP A 236 -34.77 3.73 31.72
CA ASP A 236 -35.05 3.83 33.17
C ASP A 236 -33.99 3.20 34.10
N GLN A 237 -32.76 2.91 33.63
CA GLN A 237 -31.70 2.29 34.46
C GLN A 237 -30.38 3.07 34.59
N ASN A 238 -30.26 4.27 33.99
CA ASN A 238 -29.02 5.06 33.94
C ASN A 238 -27.79 4.22 33.52
N LYS A 239 -27.96 3.44 32.43
CA LYS A 239 -27.09 2.32 32.09
C LYS A 239 -26.99 2.12 30.59
N PHE A 240 -25.78 1.84 30.11
CA PHE A 240 -25.51 1.47 28.72
C PHE A 240 -24.90 0.07 28.61
N THR A 241 -25.31 -0.64 27.56
CA THR A 241 -24.72 -1.90 27.10
C THR A 241 -23.77 -1.59 25.95
N ILE A 242 -22.49 -1.94 26.10
CA ILE A 242 -21.45 -1.69 25.09
C ILE A 242 -21.03 -3.00 24.45
N LYS A 243 -21.18 -3.09 23.13
CA LYS A 243 -20.83 -4.25 22.33
C LYS A 243 -19.66 -3.90 21.41
N LEU A 244 -18.48 -4.42 21.71
CA LEU A 244 -17.30 -4.23 20.86
C LEU A 244 -17.21 -5.32 19.78
N THR A 245 -16.46 -5.05 18.73
CA THR A 245 -16.09 -6.02 17.70
C THR A 245 -14.66 -5.72 17.26
N ALA A 246 -13.76 -6.70 17.36
CA ALA A 246 -12.36 -6.53 16.99
C ALA A 246 -12.20 -6.28 15.48
N LYS A 247 -11.36 -5.32 15.11
CA LYS A 247 -10.98 -5.07 13.72
C LYS A 247 -9.91 -6.06 13.26
N SER A 248 -9.71 -6.19 11.95
CA SER A 248 -8.74 -7.12 11.37
C SER A 248 -7.34 -6.90 11.93
N GLY A 249 -6.75 -7.94 12.53
CA GLY A 249 -5.44 -7.89 13.20
C GLY A 249 -5.51 -7.79 14.73
N TYR A 250 -6.72 -7.65 15.28
CA TYR A 250 -6.97 -7.58 16.72
C TYR A 250 -7.91 -8.72 17.18
N GLU A 251 -7.87 -9.01 18.46
CA GLU A 251 -8.77 -9.95 19.16
C GLU A 251 -9.10 -9.38 20.55
N LEU A 252 -10.29 -9.65 21.08
CA LEU A 252 -10.67 -9.23 22.43
C LEU A 252 -10.28 -10.32 23.43
N ASP A 253 -9.75 -9.95 24.59
CA ASP A 253 -9.42 -10.90 25.67
C ASP A 253 -10.65 -11.51 26.33
N ASP A 254 -11.73 -10.72 26.46
CA ASP A 254 -13.00 -11.12 27.07
C ASP A 254 -14.19 -10.95 26.11
N PRO A 255 -15.25 -11.78 26.26
CA PRO A 255 -16.46 -11.67 25.44
C PRO A 255 -17.24 -10.38 25.72
N THR A 256 -17.87 -9.85 24.67
CA THR A 256 -18.80 -8.71 24.69
C THR A 256 -20.25 -9.18 24.61
N PRO A 257 -21.25 -8.42 25.09
CA PRO A 257 -21.18 -7.04 25.57
C PRO A 257 -20.66 -6.87 27.01
N PHE A 258 -20.67 -5.63 27.49
CA PHE A 258 -20.56 -5.30 28.91
C PHE A 258 -21.33 -4.05 29.26
N ASP A 259 -21.68 -3.94 30.53
CA ASP A 259 -22.49 -2.86 31.03
C ASP A 259 -21.63 -1.80 31.74
N VAL A 260 -22.04 -0.54 31.58
CA VAL A 260 -21.60 0.61 32.39
C VAL A 260 -22.81 1.38 32.90
N THR A 261 -22.69 1.94 34.09
CA THR A 261 -23.72 2.78 34.73
C THR A 261 -23.19 4.19 34.89
N TYR A 262 -24.05 5.19 34.70
CA TYR A 262 -23.77 6.57 35.05
C TYR A 262 -24.66 7.02 36.21
N LYS A 263 -24.38 8.21 36.74
CA LYS A 263 -25.29 8.92 37.66
C LYS A 263 -25.72 10.20 36.97
N THR A 264 -27.00 10.51 36.99
CA THR A 264 -27.47 11.88 36.70
C THR A 264 -27.13 12.79 37.88
N THR A 265 -26.90 14.09 37.64
CA THR A 265 -27.11 15.08 38.71
C THR A 265 -28.58 15.10 39.07
N ASP A 266 -28.90 15.29 40.35
CA ASP A 266 -30.25 15.60 40.77
C ASP A 266 -30.56 17.05 40.36
N LEU A 267 -30.94 17.22 39.09
CA LEU A 267 -31.24 18.51 38.44
C LEU A 267 -32.23 19.35 39.27
N ILE A 268 -33.13 18.69 40.00
CA ILE A 268 -34.06 19.33 40.94
C ILE A 268 -33.36 19.82 42.20
N ASP A 269 -32.39 19.09 42.75
CA ASP A 269 -31.68 19.49 43.98
C ASP A 269 -30.64 20.58 43.71
N ASP A 270 -29.95 20.55 42.56
CA ASP A 270 -29.09 21.66 42.12
C ASP A 270 -29.94 22.94 41.88
N LEU A 271 -31.12 22.81 41.27
CA LEU A 271 -32.06 23.92 41.09
C LEU A 271 -32.66 24.40 42.43
N LYS A 272 -32.99 23.49 43.37
CA LYS A 272 -33.39 23.84 44.75
C LYS A 272 -32.32 24.68 45.42
N ASN A 273 -31.05 24.28 45.33
CA ASN A 273 -29.90 25.00 45.89
C ASN A 273 -29.71 26.37 45.22
N ALA A 274 -29.84 26.46 43.90
CA ALA A 274 -29.74 27.72 43.17
C ALA A 274 -30.87 28.72 43.52
N ILE A 275 -32.12 28.24 43.60
CA ILE A 275 -33.27 29.05 44.05
C ILE A 275 -33.08 29.47 45.52
N HIS A 276 -32.58 28.58 46.38
CA HIS A 276 -32.31 28.90 47.78
C HIS A 276 -31.25 30.00 47.92
N ALA A 277 -30.18 29.96 47.13
CA ALA A 277 -29.12 30.98 47.14
C ALA A 277 -29.60 32.39 46.76
N ILE A 278 -30.63 32.51 45.90
CA ILE A 278 -31.25 33.81 45.55
C ILE A 278 -32.42 34.20 46.48
N THR A 279 -32.99 33.29 47.27
CA THR A 279 -34.15 33.57 48.15
C THR A 279 -33.80 33.73 49.62
N ASP A 280 -32.74 33.07 50.11
CA ASP A 280 -32.22 33.23 51.49
C ASP A 280 -31.06 34.22 51.55
N THR A 281 -31.30 35.44 51.08
CA THR A 281 -30.33 36.54 51.16
C THR A 281 -30.46 37.30 52.49
N GLU A 282 -29.46 38.11 52.83
CA GLU A 282 -29.56 39.10 53.92
C GLU A 282 -30.37 40.34 53.54
N ILE A 283 -30.63 40.58 52.25
CA ILE A 283 -31.28 41.78 51.71
C ILE A 283 -32.69 41.39 51.23
N PRO A 284 -33.75 41.73 51.98
CA PRO A 284 -35.11 41.35 51.61
C PRO A 284 -35.55 41.97 50.27
N PHE A 285 -36.38 41.24 49.53
CA PHE A 285 -36.97 41.71 48.28
C PHE A 285 -37.95 42.87 48.53
N GLU A 286 -38.01 43.84 47.61
CA GLU A 286 -38.95 44.98 47.71
C GLU A 286 -40.42 44.53 47.65
N ASN A 287 -40.71 43.50 46.85
CA ASN A 287 -42.03 42.91 46.65
C ASN A 287 -41.92 41.53 45.96
N GLY A 288 -43.04 40.82 45.85
CA GLY A 288 -43.13 39.49 45.25
C GLY A 288 -42.85 39.45 43.75
N GLU A 289 -43.11 40.52 42.99
CA GLU A 289 -42.84 40.55 41.54
C GLU A 289 -41.32 40.53 41.24
N ILE A 290 -40.51 41.22 42.05
CA ILE A 290 -39.03 41.14 41.91
C ILE A 290 -38.53 39.74 42.27
N ALA A 291 -38.96 39.19 43.41
CA ALA A 291 -38.56 37.83 43.82
C ALA A 291 -38.97 36.77 42.79
N LYS A 292 -40.18 36.88 42.24
CA LYS A 292 -40.67 36.03 41.15
C LYS A 292 -39.76 36.12 39.93
N LYS A 293 -39.42 37.34 39.51
CA LYS A 293 -38.61 37.58 38.32
C LYS A 293 -37.20 36.99 38.43
N GLU A 294 -36.51 37.14 39.55
CA GLU A 294 -35.17 36.55 39.74
C GLU A 294 -35.21 35.00 39.62
N ILE A 295 -36.24 34.36 40.18
CA ILE A 295 -36.43 32.90 40.05
C ILE A 295 -36.78 32.51 38.60
N GLU A 296 -37.61 33.30 37.91
CA GLU A 296 -37.93 33.09 36.49
C GLU A 296 -36.74 33.32 35.56
N ASP A 297 -35.85 34.26 35.88
CA ASP A 297 -34.64 34.54 35.09
C ASP A 297 -33.59 33.46 35.32
N LEU A 298 -33.41 32.96 36.56
CA LEU A 298 -32.61 31.75 36.85
C LEU A 298 -33.07 30.54 36.01
N LEU A 299 -34.39 30.29 35.91
CA LEU A 299 -34.94 29.19 35.10
C LEU A 299 -34.65 29.31 33.59
N LYS A 300 -34.24 30.49 33.10
CA LYS A 300 -33.85 30.74 31.71
C LYS A 300 -32.35 30.54 31.46
N GLU A 301 -31.55 30.28 32.50
CA GLU A 301 -30.13 29.95 32.39
C GLU A 301 -29.89 28.46 32.08
N GLU A 302 -28.72 28.14 31.54
CA GLU A 302 -28.26 26.74 31.46
C GLU A 302 -27.78 26.28 32.85
N PRO A 303 -28.04 25.02 33.26
CA PRO A 303 -28.56 23.91 32.47
C PRO A 303 -30.10 23.76 32.47
N TRP A 304 -30.85 24.68 33.06
CA TRP A 304 -32.29 24.53 33.33
C TRP A 304 -33.14 24.75 32.07
N THR A 305 -32.85 25.83 31.35
CA THR A 305 -33.63 26.33 30.20
C THR A 305 -33.79 25.33 29.06
N THR A 306 -32.84 24.40 28.91
CA THR A 306 -32.90 23.34 27.89
C THR A 306 -33.79 22.16 28.27
N LYS A 307 -34.18 22.01 29.55
CA LYS A 307 -34.71 20.76 30.11
C LYS A 307 -36.02 20.90 30.87
N LEU A 308 -36.21 22.05 31.50
CA LEU A 308 -37.33 22.32 32.39
C LEU A 308 -38.08 23.57 31.94
N GLU A 309 -39.37 23.59 32.25
CA GLU A 309 -40.18 24.80 32.35
C GLU A 309 -40.69 24.92 33.78
N GLY A 310 -40.63 26.11 34.35
CA GLY A 310 -41.06 26.36 35.74
C GLY A 310 -42.13 27.44 35.81
N THR A 311 -43.23 27.16 36.51
CA THR A 311 -44.23 28.17 36.87
C THR A 311 -43.95 28.65 38.29
N VAL A 312 -43.56 29.92 38.44
CA VAL A 312 -43.20 30.53 39.73
C VAL A 312 -44.42 31.23 40.34
N THR A 313 -44.73 30.88 41.59
CA THR A 313 -45.78 31.51 42.41
C THR A 313 -45.17 32.02 43.71
N ILE A 314 -45.49 33.27 44.08
CA ILE A 314 -45.06 33.91 45.32
C ILE A 314 -46.28 34.16 46.21
N PHE A 315 -46.16 33.86 47.49
CA PHE A 315 -47.18 34.07 48.52
C PHE A 315 -46.66 35.14 49.50
N GLU A 316 -46.82 36.43 49.18
CA GLU A 316 -46.31 37.56 50.00
C GLU A 316 -46.74 37.44 51.47
N ASP A 317 -48.04 37.19 51.72
CA ASP A 317 -48.63 37.07 53.08
C ASP A 317 -48.05 35.93 53.93
N GLN A 318 -47.28 35.01 53.32
CA GLN A 318 -46.70 33.84 53.99
C GLN A 318 -45.17 33.78 53.90
N GLU A 319 -44.52 34.76 53.27
CA GLU A 319 -43.07 34.77 53.00
C GLU A 319 -42.59 33.47 52.32
N LYS A 320 -43.35 32.97 51.33
CA LYS A 320 -43.13 31.68 50.67
C LYS A 320 -43.16 31.76 49.15
N TYR A 321 -42.50 30.80 48.52
CA TYR A 321 -42.58 30.56 47.08
C TYR A 321 -42.90 29.10 46.75
N SER A 322 -43.41 28.87 45.55
CA SER A 322 -43.59 27.56 44.93
C SER A 322 -43.23 27.63 43.45
N VAL A 323 -42.37 26.72 42.99
CA VAL A 323 -41.98 26.56 41.59
C VAL A 323 -42.43 25.19 41.11
N VAL A 324 -43.44 25.15 40.26
CA VAL A 324 -43.93 23.90 39.65
C VAL A 324 -43.18 23.65 38.36
N LEU A 325 -42.44 22.55 38.31
CA LEU A 325 -41.57 22.14 37.21
C LEU A 325 -42.30 21.18 36.27
N THR A 326 -42.08 21.37 34.97
CA THR A 326 -42.50 20.45 33.90
C THR A 326 -41.28 20.13 33.05
N ALA A 327 -41.07 18.84 32.74
CA ALA A 327 -40.01 18.45 31.80
C ALA A 327 -40.34 18.94 30.37
N LYS A 328 -39.33 19.46 29.67
CA LYS A 328 -39.44 19.72 28.23
C LYS A 328 -39.53 18.40 27.44
N PRO A 329 -40.08 18.40 26.21
CA PRO A 329 -40.16 17.20 25.39
C PRO A 329 -38.79 16.53 25.23
N GLY A 330 -38.73 15.22 25.50
CA GLY A 330 -37.48 14.44 25.50
C GLY A 330 -36.79 14.34 26.87
N TYR A 331 -37.31 14.96 27.93
CA TYR A 331 -36.82 14.83 29.30
C TYR A 331 -37.87 14.24 30.23
N LYS A 332 -37.44 13.69 31.37
CA LYS A 332 -38.28 13.07 32.41
C LYS A 332 -37.87 13.58 33.78
N LEU A 333 -38.84 13.76 34.69
CA LEU A 333 -38.60 14.08 36.10
C LEU A 333 -38.80 12.81 36.92
N GLU A 334 -37.74 12.32 37.57
CA GLU A 334 -37.78 11.12 38.43
C GLU A 334 -38.17 11.42 39.89
N SER A 335 -38.32 12.69 40.27
CA SER A 335 -38.57 13.12 41.65
C SER A 335 -39.55 14.31 41.73
N GLU A 336 -39.60 15.01 42.87
CA GLU A 336 -40.60 16.06 43.16
C GLU A 336 -40.66 17.14 42.08
N THR A 337 -41.80 17.23 41.38
CA THR A 337 -42.06 18.24 40.35
C THR A 337 -42.34 19.64 40.91
N THR A 338 -42.21 19.86 42.23
CA THR A 338 -42.51 21.15 42.86
C THR A 338 -41.44 21.48 43.90
N ILE A 339 -40.78 22.62 43.71
CA ILE A 339 -39.83 23.19 44.68
C ILE A 339 -40.58 24.23 45.52
N THR A 340 -40.49 24.15 46.84
CA THR A 340 -41.06 25.16 47.75
C THR A 340 -40.02 25.64 48.75
N GLY A 341 -40.15 26.89 49.19
CA GLY A 341 -39.25 27.48 50.18
C GLY A 341 -39.76 28.83 50.69
N THR A 342 -38.90 29.51 51.46
CA THR A 342 -39.17 30.82 52.06
C THR A 342 -38.47 31.95 51.31
N VAL A 343 -39.05 33.14 51.31
CA VAL A 343 -38.48 34.35 50.70
C VAL A 343 -38.82 35.56 51.57
N LYS A 344 -37.81 36.37 51.91
CA LYS A 344 -37.94 37.53 52.82
C LYS A 344 -38.36 38.78 52.05
N PHE A 345 -39.32 39.53 52.57
CA PHE A 345 -39.73 40.82 51.99
C PHE A 345 -39.38 42.01 52.89
N ALA A 346 -39.13 43.17 52.28
CA ALA A 346 -38.95 44.41 53.00
C ALA A 346 -40.27 44.77 53.70
N THR A 347 -40.23 44.99 55.02
CA THR A 347 -41.41 45.40 55.79
C THR A 347 -41.99 46.69 55.21
N LYS A 348 -43.18 46.60 54.60
CA LYS A 348 -43.95 47.77 54.14
C LYS A 348 -44.18 48.69 55.34
N ALA A 349 -43.48 49.83 55.37
CA ALA A 349 -43.64 50.81 56.43
C ALA A 349 -45.07 51.35 56.38
N THR A 350 -45.90 50.94 57.35
CA THR A 350 -47.22 51.53 57.59
C THR A 350 -47.05 53.01 57.88
N ARG A 351 -47.50 53.83 56.94
CA ARG A 351 -47.58 55.30 57.03
C ARG A 351 -48.82 55.76 57.78
#